data_AF-A0A0B1SW34-F1
#
_entry.id   AF-A0A0B1SW34-F1
#
_cell.length_a   1.000
_cell.length_b   1.000
_cell.length_c   1.000
_cell.angle_alpha   90.00
_cell.angle_beta   90.00
_cell.angle_gamma   90.00
#
_symmetry.space_group_name_H-M   'P 1'
#
loop_
_entity.id
_entity.type
_entity.pdbx_description
1 polymer ?
#
loop_
_entity_poly.entity_id
_entity_poly.type
_entity_poly.pdbx_seq_one_letter_code
_entity_poly.pdbx_strand_id
1 'polypeptide(L)'
;MQKRISEEQTINENDASAVRVLMSLPYSFCHHVINKLRQEHNEDECKKENSNLGPFMMIFGGLMLLGVGRTMPFSLGLPLMDDNVKKNNLPLYFACMFFVKVLGPVIGLLVGSKLNEIYYTFEPPRGLTPLDPMWIGCWWLGFLIFGTILFFPSLALFLFPSDDLDEDEKTDMITAEKAELNAVKPAKARKRLNLRDKHVKNVHLTASEKISEFLGVVRNLFRNPIYVGAIIGRIADVLAFKGFFVFIGKYLEIQFGVPQYKIQKYLAGAGVVGFAVGVMVGSICMKRFHLQGKPYPQQLKMVLCAV
;
A
#
# COMPACT_ATOMS: atom_id res chain seq x y z
N MET A 1 -19.67 25.52 12.46
CA MET A 1 -19.65 26.89 11.92
C MET A 1 -20.65 27.06 10.79
N GLN A 2 -20.52 26.39 9.65
CA GLN A 2 -21.47 26.50 8.51
C GLN A 2 -22.93 26.20 8.86
N LYS A 3 -23.21 25.14 9.63
CA LYS A 3 -24.58 24.81 10.05
C LYS A 3 -25.21 25.89 10.94
N ARG A 4 -24.39 26.57 11.76
CA ARG A 4 -24.82 27.73 12.56
C ARG A 4 -25.03 28.99 11.71
N ILE A 5 -24.17 29.25 10.72
CA ILE A 5 -24.35 30.37 9.78
C ILE A 5 -25.69 30.26 9.01
N SER A 6 -26.08 29.04 8.61
CA SER A 6 -27.37 28.81 7.95
C SER A 6 -28.58 28.88 8.90
N GLU A 7 -28.40 28.55 10.19
CA GLU A 7 -29.48 28.54 11.19
C GLU A 7 -29.69 29.91 11.86
N GLU A 8 -28.64 30.72 12.08
CA GLU A 8 -28.72 32.00 12.82
C GLU A 8 -28.94 33.24 11.94
N GLN A 9 -28.53 33.25 10.66
CA GLN A 9 -28.47 34.51 9.89
C GLN A 9 -29.45 34.65 8.72
N THR A 10 -30.34 33.70 8.42
CA THR A 10 -31.28 33.79 7.26
C THR A 10 -30.57 34.29 5.97
N ILE A 11 -29.37 33.77 5.70
CA ILE A 11 -28.54 34.19 4.56
C ILE A 11 -29.00 33.41 3.32
N ASN A 12 -29.37 34.11 2.24
CA ASN A 12 -29.73 33.51 0.95
C ASN A 12 -28.56 32.69 0.37
N GLU A 13 -28.84 31.67 -0.45
CA GLU A 13 -27.84 30.72 -0.99
C GLU A 13 -26.67 31.38 -1.73
N ASN A 14 -26.92 32.51 -2.38
CA ASN A 14 -25.91 33.31 -3.08
C ASN A 14 -24.95 33.99 -2.11
N ASP A 15 -25.44 34.42 -0.95
CA ASP A 15 -24.67 35.16 0.04
C ASP A 15 -23.76 34.22 0.86
N ALA A 16 -24.21 32.99 1.16
CA ALA A 16 -23.38 31.99 1.85
C ALA A 16 -22.22 31.47 0.97
N SER A 17 -22.43 31.41 -0.34
CA SER A 17 -21.37 31.10 -1.31
C SER A 17 -20.44 32.29 -1.53
N ALA A 18 -20.99 33.51 -1.60
CA ALA A 18 -20.20 34.74 -1.69
C ALA A 18 -19.30 34.95 -0.46
N VAL A 19 -19.83 34.72 0.76
CA VAL A 19 -19.07 34.81 2.01
C VAL A 19 -17.94 33.76 2.07
N ARG A 20 -18.13 32.58 1.48
CA ARG A 20 -17.07 31.55 1.36
C ARG A 20 -15.95 31.99 0.42
N VAL A 21 -16.29 32.49 -0.75
CA VAL A 21 -15.31 33.03 -1.71
C VAL A 21 -14.56 34.20 -1.07
N LEU A 22 -15.29 35.12 -0.42
CA LEU A 22 -14.73 36.23 0.33
C LEU A 22 -13.76 35.78 1.42
N MET A 23 -14.07 34.75 2.21
CA MET A 23 -13.16 34.21 3.24
C MET A 23 -11.84 33.65 2.69
N SER A 24 -11.84 33.15 1.45
CA SER A 24 -10.63 32.62 0.82
C SER A 24 -9.65 33.68 0.29
N LEU A 25 -10.08 34.95 0.26
CA LEU A 25 -9.31 36.05 -0.32
C LEU A 25 -8.44 36.75 0.74
N PRO A 26 -7.24 37.25 0.37
CA PRO A 26 -6.32 37.88 1.32
C PRO A 26 -6.86 39.17 1.96
N TYR A 27 -7.83 39.85 1.35
CA TYR A 27 -8.48 41.05 1.89
C TYR A 27 -9.66 40.75 2.84
N SER A 28 -9.97 39.47 3.07
CA SER A 28 -11.02 39.02 3.98
C SER A 28 -10.84 39.49 5.43
N PHE A 29 -9.59 39.74 5.84
CA PHE A 29 -9.22 40.21 7.18
C PHE A 29 -9.77 41.59 7.54
N CYS A 30 -10.13 42.42 6.55
CA CYS A 30 -10.73 43.73 6.78
C CYS A 30 -12.27 43.68 6.84
N HIS A 31 -12.90 42.54 6.55
CA HIS A 31 -14.34 42.43 6.46
C HIS A 31 -14.97 42.21 7.86
N HIS A 32 -15.85 43.14 8.29
CA HIS A 32 -16.46 43.12 9.62
C HIS A 32 -17.17 41.81 9.96
N VAL A 33 -17.95 41.25 9.03
CA VAL A 33 -18.68 39.98 9.23
C VAL A 33 -17.71 38.81 9.47
N ILE A 34 -16.57 38.79 8.78
CA ILE A 34 -15.58 37.71 8.90
C ILE A 34 -14.84 37.81 10.24
N ASN A 35 -14.50 39.03 10.66
CA ASN A 35 -13.86 39.25 11.97
C ASN A 35 -14.80 38.91 13.13
N LYS A 36 -16.10 39.21 13.03
CA LYS A 36 -17.10 38.81 14.03
C LYS A 36 -17.20 37.28 14.14
N LEU A 37 -17.34 36.60 13.01
CA LEU A 37 -17.37 35.13 12.95
C LEU A 37 -16.09 34.49 13.53
N ARG A 38 -14.92 35.10 13.28
CA ARG A 38 -13.64 34.64 13.83
C ARG A 38 -13.59 34.78 15.35
N GLN A 39 -14.09 35.90 15.89
CA GLN A 39 -14.12 36.13 17.33
C GLN A 39 -15.03 35.12 18.03
N GLU A 40 -16.23 34.89 17.50
CA GLU A 40 -17.16 33.86 18.01
C GLU A 40 -16.54 32.46 17.95
N HIS A 41 -15.79 32.14 16.90
CA HIS A 41 -15.08 30.86 16.80
C HIS A 41 -13.99 30.69 17.87
N ASN A 42 -13.19 31.73 18.11
CA ASN A 42 -12.11 31.71 19.10
C ASN A 42 -12.66 31.57 20.53
N GLU A 43 -13.79 32.21 20.84
CA GLU A 43 -14.46 32.05 22.13
C GLU A 43 -14.98 30.63 22.36
N ASP A 44 -15.46 29.96 21.29
CA ASP A 44 -15.88 28.56 21.33
C ASP A 44 -14.70 27.58 21.41
N GLU A 45 -13.57 27.85 20.77
CA GLU A 45 -12.35 27.04 20.90
C GLU A 45 -11.78 27.12 22.32
N CYS A 46 -11.76 28.30 22.94
CA CYS A 46 -11.32 28.47 24.32
C CYS A 46 -12.15 27.67 25.34
N LYS A 47 -13.40 27.31 25.01
CA LYS A 47 -14.26 26.48 25.86
C LYS A 47 -14.05 24.97 25.67
N LYS A 48 -13.37 24.56 24.60
CA LYS A 48 -13.13 23.16 24.26
C LYS A 48 -11.66 22.80 24.55
N GLU A 49 -11.42 22.15 25.69
CA GLU A 49 -10.20 21.35 25.93
C GLU A 49 -10.23 20.07 25.08
N ASN A 50 -10.36 20.22 23.76
CA ASN A 50 -10.33 19.08 22.84
C ASN A 50 -8.88 18.65 22.64
N SER A 51 -8.42 17.74 23.49
CA SER A 51 -7.16 17.03 23.27
C SER A 51 -7.25 16.23 21.96
N ASN A 52 -6.55 16.67 20.93
CA ASN A 52 -6.45 16.00 19.62
C ASN A 52 -5.68 14.65 19.67
N LEU A 53 -5.35 14.19 20.88
CA LEU A 53 -4.60 12.97 21.13
C LEU A 53 -5.37 11.71 20.69
N GLY A 54 -6.69 11.67 20.86
CA GLY A 54 -7.52 10.51 20.48
C GLY A 54 -7.43 10.17 18.99
N PRO A 55 -7.77 11.09 18.07
CA PRO A 55 -7.63 10.87 16.63
C PRO A 55 -6.19 10.56 16.20
N PHE A 56 -5.21 11.21 16.83
CA PHE A 56 -3.79 10.97 16.54
C PHE A 56 -3.38 9.54 16.86
N MET A 57 -3.70 9.05 18.06
CA MET A 57 -3.37 7.68 18.48
C MET A 57 -4.10 6.63 17.62
N MET A 58 -5.34 6.91 17.23
CA MET A 58 -6.10 6.05 16.33
C MET A 58 -5.44 5.92 14.95
N ILE A 59 -5.05 7.05 14.33
CA ILE A 59 -4.39 7.05 13.02
C ILE A 59 -3.02 6.39 13.11
N PHE A 60 -2.26 6.69 14.17
CA PHE A 60 -0.94 6.09 14.40
C PHE A 60 -1.02 4.57 14.51
N GLY A 61 -1.93 4.05 15.35
CA GLY A 61 -2.17 2.61 15.50
C GLY A 61 -2.59 1.97 14.18
N GLY A 62 -3.50 2.59 13.44
CA GLY A 62 -3.95 2.12 12.13
C GLY A 62 -2.82 2.03 11.10
N LEU A 63 -1.96 3.05 11.02
CA LEU A 63 -0.80 3.06 10.11
C LEU A 63 0.24 2.01 10.49
N MET A 64 0.43 1.74 11.78
CA MET A 64 1.33 0.69 12.24
C MET A 64 0.84 -0.71 11.84
N LEU A 65 -0.43 -1.02 12.08
CA LEU A 65 -1.04 -2.28 11.62
C LEU A 65 -0.98 -2.42 10.09
N LEU A 66 -1.26 -1.34 9.36
CA LEU A 66 -1.18 -1.32 7.91
C LEU A 66 0.26 -1.58 7.43
N GLY A 67 1.26 -1.06 8.14
CA GLY A 67 2.68 -1.34 7.90
C GLY A 67 2.99 -2.83 8.00
N VAL A 68 2.61 -3.48 9.11
CA VAL A 68 2.78 -4.93 9.31
C VAL A 68 2.02 -5.74 8.25
N GLY A 69 0.78 -5.37 7.95
CA GLY A 69 -0.03 -6.05 6.94
C GLY A 69 0.56 -5.98 5.53
N ARG A 70 1.20 -4.85 5.17
CA ARG A 70 1.81 -4.69 3.84
C ARG A 70 3.11 -5.49 3.65
N THR A 71 3.86 -5.80 4.70
CA THR A 71 5.13 -6.54 4.56
C THR A 71 4.92 -8.04 4.39
N MET A 72 3.87 -8.60 5.02
CA MET A 72 3.60 -10.05 5.03
C MET A 72 3.57 -10.71 3.63
N PRO A 73 2.84 -10.20 2.62
CA PRO A 73 2.78 -10.85 1.31
C PRO A 73 4.14 -10.90 0.59
N PHE A 74 5.03 -9.93 0.83
CA PHE A 74 6.36 -9.91 0.23
C PHE A 74 7.34 -10.81 0.97
N SER A 75 7.31 -10.79 2.30
CA SER A 75 8.22 -11.59 3.10
C SER A 75 7.90 -13.09 3.06
N LEU A 76 6.61 -13.44 3.09
CA LEU A 76 6.17 -14.85 3.15
C LEU A 76 5.62 -15.35 1.81
N GLY A 77 4.95 -14.50 1.03
CA GLY A 77 4.30 -14.93 -0.21
C GLY A 77 5.28 -15.25 -1.34
N LEU A 78 6.41 -14.54 -1.42
CA LEU A 78 7.43 -14.79 -2.44
C LEU A 78 8.10 -16.18 -2.28
N PRO A 79 8.67 -16.52 -1.09
CA PRO A 79 9.21 -17.86 -0.86
C PRO A 79 8.15 -18.96 -1.02
N LEU A 80 6.94 -18.72 -0.49
CA LEU A 80 5.85 -19.68 -0.61
C LEU A 80 5.51 -20.00 -2.07
N MET A 81 5.48 -18.98 -2.94
CA MET A 81 5.24 -19.18 -4.36
C MET A 81 6.42 -19.89 -5.05
N ASP A 82 7.66 -19.58 -4.65
CA ASP A 82 8.88 -20.22 -5.16
C ASP A 82 8.90 -21.72 -4.84
N ASP A 83 8.51 -22.10 -3.62
CA ASP A 83 8.50 -23.49 -3.15
C ASP A 83 7.35 -24.31 -3.75
N ASN A 84 6.20 -23.69 -4.02
CA ASN A 84 5.00 -24.40 -4.48
C ASN A 84 4.83 -24.41 -6.02
N VAL A 85 5.59 -23.62 -6.77
CA VAL A 85 5.49 -23.54 -8.24
C VAL A 85 6.65 -24.27 -8.93
N LYS A 86 6.37 -24.98 -10.02
CA LYS A 86 7.41 -25.63 -10.83
C LYS A 86 8.37 -24.59 -11.43
N LYS A 87 9.68 -24.84 -11.37
CA LYS A 87 10.76 -23.94 -11.85
C LYS A 87 10.57 -23.40 -13.27
N ASN A 88 9.97 -24.19 -14.17
CA ASN A 88 9.71 -23.77 -15.55
C ASN A 88 8.61 -22.70 -15.67
N ASN A 89 7.64 -22.73 -14.76
CA ASN A 89 6.51 -21.80 -14.75
C ASN A 89 6.76 -20.61 -13.83
N LEU A 90 7.66 -20.74 -12.86
CA LEU A 90 8.00 -19.72 -11.86
C LEU A 90 8.21 -18.30 -12.43
N PRO A 91 8.95 -18.09 -13.56
CA PRO A 91 9.12 -16.74 -14.10
C PRO A 91 7.81 -16.07 -14.53
N LEU A 92 6.85 -16.85 -15.03
CA LEU A 92 5.55 -16.33 -15.45
C LEU A 92 4.71 -15.89 -14.25
N TYR A 93 4.75 -16.65 -13.14
CA TYR A 93 4.05 -16.30 -11.91
C TYR A 93 4.63 -15.02 -11.28
N PHE A 94 5.96 -14.88 -11.23
CA PHE A 94 6.59 -13.64 -10.78
C PHE A 94 6.23 -12.46 -11.69
N ALA A 95 6.27 -12.63 -13.01
CA ALA A 95 5.90 -11.56 -13.94
C ALA A 95 4.46 -11.07 -13.72
N CYS A 96 3.51 -12.00 -13.54
CA CYS A 96 2.12 -11.66 -13.24
C CYS A 96 1.98 -10.92 -11.91
N MET A 97 2.64 -11.39 -10.85
CA MET A 97 2.63 -10.75 -9.54
C MET A 97 3.19 -9.31 -9.58
N PHE A 98 4.34 -9.10 -10.24
CA PHE A 98 4.92 -7.76 -10.39
C PHE A 98 4.05 -6.85 -11.26
N PHE A 99 3.41 -7.38 -12.30
CA PHE A 99 2.47 -6.61 -13.11
C PHE A 99 1.28 -6.12 -12.28
N VAL A 100 0.66 -6.98 -11.47
CA VAL A 100 -0.44 -6.61 -10.58
C VAL A 100 0.01 -5.58 -9.54
N LYS A 101 1.22 -5.73 -8.98
CA LYS A 101 1.82 -4.77 -8.04
C LYS A 101 1.93 -3.37 -8.65
N VAL A 102 2.35 -3.27 -9.90
CA VAL A 102 2.46 -1.97 -10.59
C VAL A 102 1.09 -1.39 -10.94
N LEU A 103 0.14 -2.25 -11.33
CA LEU A 103 -1.21 -1.80 -11.66
C LEU A 103 -1.97 -1.29 -10.43
N GLY A 104 -1.63 -1.79 -9.24
CA GLY A 104 -2.22 -1.41 -7.96
C GLY A 104 -2.32 0.11 -7.74
N PRO A 105 -1.20 0.87 -7.78
CA PRO A 105 -1.21 2.33 -7.71
C PRO A 105 -2.17 3.01 -8.68
N VAL A 106 -2.25 2.56 -9.94
CA VAL A 106 -3.13 3.16 -10.95
C VAL A 106 -4.59 2.99 -10.53
N ILE A 107 -4.99 1.76 -10.20
CA ILE A 107 -6.37 1.47 -9.76
C ILE A 107 -6.67 2.24 -8.48
N GLY A 108 -5.73 2.29 -7.53
CA GLY A 108 -5.86 3.03 -6.28
C GLY A 108 -6.07 4.53 -6.48
N LEU A 109 -5.31 5.16 -7.40
CA LEU A 109 -5.47 6.57 -7.74
C LEU A 109 -6.80 6.86 -8.46
N LEU A 110 -7.28 5.95 -9.32
CA LEU A 110 -8.56 6.09 -10.01
C LEU A 110 -9.75 5.96 -9.05
N VAL A 111 -9.74 4.94 -8.19
CA VAL A 111 -10.74 4.77 -7.13
C VAL A 111 -10.66 5.95 -6.16
N GLY A 112 -9.46 6.35 -5.75
CA GLY A 112 -9.22 7.51 -4.89
C GLY A 112 -9.71 8.82 -5.51
N SER A 113 -9.59 9.00 -6.83
CA SER A 113 -10.17 10.14 -7.55
C SER A 113 -11.69 10.18 -7.38
N LYS A 114 -12.37 9.05 -7.61
CA LYS A 114 -13.83 8.96 -7.45
C LYS A 114 -14.31 9.14 -6.02
N LEU A 115 -13.60 8.58 -5.05
CA LEU A 115 -13.91 8.78 -3.63
C LEU A 115 -13.70 10.23 -3.18
N ASN A 116 -12.71 10.93 -3.74
CA ASN A 116 -12.48 12.34 -3.47
C ASN A 116 -13.49 13.27 -4.18
N GLU A 117 -14.16 12.80 -5.23
CA GLU A 117 -15.25 13.53 -5.89
C GLU A 117 -16.54 13.52 -5.06
N ILE A 118 -16.69 12.57 -4.13
CA ILE A 118 -17.84 12.42 -3.22
C ILE A 118 -17.53 13.11 -1.89
N TYR A 119 -18.51 13.82 -1.34
CA TYR A 119 -18.35 14.52 -0.07
C TYR A 119 -18.31 13.54 1.11
N TYR A 120 -17.56 13.84 2.17
CA TYR A 120 -17.33 12.90 3.27
C TYR A 120 -18.61 12.45 4.01
N THR A 121 -19.67 13.26 4.01
CA THR A 121 -21.01 12.90 4.56
C THR A 121 -22.02 12.48 3.49
N PHE A 122 -21.59 12.29 2.24
CA PHE A 122 -22.44 12.06 1.04
C PHE A 122 -23.39 13.21 0.66
N GLU A 123 -23.83 13.98 1.64
CA GLU A 123 -24.65 15.18 1.49
C GLU A 123 -23.79 16.43 1.70
N PRO A 124 -23.38 17.13 0.62
CA PRO A 124 -22.65 18.38 0.75
C PRO A 124 -23.56 19.52 1.23
N PRO A 125 -23.05 20.47 2.02
CA PRO A 125 -23.74 21.73 2.29
C PRO A 125 -24.13 22.45 1.00
N ARG A 126 -25.29 23.12 0.99
CA ARG A 126 -25.83 23.80 -0.19
C ARG A 126 -24.80 24.79 -0.78
N GLY A 127 -24.61 24.74 -2.10
CA GLY A 127 -23.64 25.57 -2.83
C GLY A 127 -22.17 25.17 -2.65
N LEU A 128 -21.85 24.02 -2.04
CA LEU A 128 -20.49 23.46 -2.04
C LEU A 128 -20.33 22.49 -3.20
N THR A 129 -19.27 22.67 -3.98
CA THR A 129 -18.96 21.83 -5.14
C THR A 129 -17.59 21.17 -4.99
N PRO A 130 -17.31 20.05 -5.69
CA PRO A 130 -16.00 19.40 -5.70
C PRO A 130 -14.85 20.27 -6.24
N LEU A 131 -15.16 21.44 -6.79
CA LEU A 131 -14.19 22.42 -7.27
C LEU A 131 -13.67 23.31 -6.13
N ASP A 132 -14.39 23.39 -5.01
CA ASP A 132 -14.06 24.29 -3.92
C ASP A 132 -12.87 23.76 -3.09
N PRO A 133 -11.94 24.62 -2.64
CA PRO A 133 -10.78 24.22 -1.85
C PRO A 133 -11.16 23.68 -0.45
N MET A 134 -12.38 23.96 0.02
CA MET A 134 -12.92 23.40 1.27
C MET A 134 -13.52 22.00 1.10
N TRP A 135 -13.52 21.45 -0.11
CA TRP A 135 -14.08 20.12 -0.37
C TRP A 135 -13.25 19.03 0.29
N ILE A 136 -13.89 18.26 1.16
CA ILE A 136 -13.29 17.10 1.82
C ILE A 136 -13.92 15.85 1.23
N GLY A 137 -13.09 15.08 0.53
CA GLY A 137 -13.46 13.82 -0.09
C GLY A 137 -13.82 12.73 0.91
N CYS A 138 -14.58 11.73 0.46
CA CYS A 138 -14.93 10.54 1.22
C CYS A 138 -13.77 9.51 1.26
N TRP A 139 -12.61 9.94 1.76
CA TRP A 139 -11.37 9.15 1.75
C TRP A 139 -11.44 7.88 2.59
N TRP A 140 -12.19 7.91 3.70
CA TRP A 140 -12.31 6.79 4.62
C TRP A 140 -12.99 5.58 3.98
N LEU A 141 -13.88 5.81 3.01
CA LEU A 141 -14.59 4.75 2.30
C LEU A 141 -13.62 3.84 1.52
N GLY A 142 -12.48 4.37 1.10
CA GLY A 142 -11.44 3.59 0.43
C GLY A 142 -10.89 2.48 1.33
N PHE A 143 -10.69 2.75 2.62
CA PHE A 143 -10.23 1.73 3.56
C PHE A 143 -11.24 0.59 3.73
N LEU A 144 -12.55 0.90 3.72
CA LEU A 144 -13.59 -0.12 3.80
C LEU A 144 -13.68 -0.96 2.52
N ILE A 145 -13.62 -0.33 1.35
CA ILE A 145 -13.65 -1.03 0.05
C ILE A 145 -12.45 -1.96 -0.08
N PHE A 146 -11.23 -1.46 0.10
CA PHE A 146 -10.04 -2.31 -0.04
C PHE A 146 -9.91 -3.33 1.10
N GLY A 147 -10.32 -2.98 2.32
CA GLY A 147 -10.33 -3.90 3.45
C GLY A 147 -11.26 -5.09 3.22
N THR A 148 -12.47 -4.85 2.72
CA THR A 148 -13.42 -5.93 2.39
C THR A 148 -12.95 -6.78 1.22
N ILE A 149 -12.40 -6.19 0.16
CA ILE A 149 -11.83 -6.93 -0.97
C ILE A 149 -10.68 -7.83 -0.52
N LEU A 150 -9.80 -7.36 0.38
CA LEU A 150 -8.68 -8.14 0.91
C LEU A 150 -9.11 -9.20 1.93
N PHE A 151 -10.25 -9.02 2.60
CA PHE A 151 -10.78 -9.97 3.57
C PHE A 151 -11.08 -11.33 2.94
N PHE A 152 -11.70 -11.38 1.75
CA PHE A 152 -12.08 -12.65 1.13
C PHE A 152 -10.89 -13.54 0.74
N PRO A 153 -9.84 -13.05 0.04
CA PRO A 153 -8.64 -13.84 -0.21
C PRO A 153 -7.91 -14.23 1.07
N SER A 154 -7.89 -13.35 2.08
CA SER A 154 -7.29 -13.66 3.38
C SER A 154 -8.02 -14.80 4.07
N LEU A 155 -9.35 -14.78 4.07
CA LEU A 155 -10.18 -15.85 4.61
C LEU A 155 -10.01 -17.15 3.81
N ALA A 156 -9.94 -17.07 2.49
CA ALA A 156 -9.70 -18.23 1.64
C ALA A 156 -8.32 -18.87 1.91
N LEU A 157 -7.29 -18.05 2.14
CA LEU A 157 -5.96 -18.52 2.54
C LEU A 157 -5.97 -19.12 3.94
N PHE A 158 -6.69 -18.51 4.89
CA PHE A 158 -6.82 -19.00 6.26
C PHE A 158 -7.51 -20.37 6.34
N LEU A 159 -8.52 -20.59 5.50
CA LEU A 159 -9.23 -21.88 5.40
C LEU A 159 -8.51 -22.88 4.48
N PHE A 160 -7.39 -22.48 3.86
CA PHE A 160 -6.67 -23.36 2.96
C PHE A 160 -5.95 -24.44 3.77
N PRO A 161 -6.10 -25.73 3.42
CA PRO A 161 -5.45 -26.81 4.14
C PRO A 161 -3.92 -26.70 3.97
N SER A 162 -3.25 -26.44 5.08
CA SER A 162 -1.81 -26.56 5.22
C SER A 162 -1.41 -28.01 5.46
N ASP A 163 -0.17 -28.38 5.11
CA ASP A 163 0.47 -29.54 5.72
C ASP A 163 0.58 -29.29 7.24
N ASP A 164 0.09 -30.23 8.04
CA ASP A 164 0.14 -30.13 9.49
C ASP A 164 1.61 -30.09 9.94
N LEU A 165 1.95 -29.12 10.79
CA LEU A 165 3.33 -28.87 11.25
C LEU A 165 3.93 -30.01 12.10
N ASP A 166 3.16 -31.07 12.40
CA ASP A 166 3.51 -32.09 13.39
C ASP A 166 3.36 -33.57 12.92
N GLU A 167 2.85 -33.89 11.72
CA GLU A 167 2.45 -35.28 11.40
C GLU A 167 3.39 -36.09 10.49
N ASP A 168 4.40 -35.48 9.86
CA ASP A 168 5.10 -36.17 8.74
C ASP A 168 6.11 -37.26 9.16
N GLU A 169 6.55 -37.34 10.42
CA GLU A 169 7.51 -38.41 10.78
C GLU A 169 6.82 -39.75 11.10
N LYS A 170 5.56 -39.73 11.54
CA LYS A 170 4.79 -40.96 11.81
C LYS A 170 3.84 -41.34 10.68
N THR A 171 3.28 -40.36 9.98
CA THR A 171 2.23 -40.63 8.98
C THR A 171 2.81 -41.18 7.67
N ASP A 172 4.02 -40.80 7.27
CA ASP A 172 4.66 -41.32 6.05
C ASP A 172 5.11 -42.78 6.19
N MET A 173 5.62 -43.20 7.36
CA MET A 173 5.95 -44.61 7.61
C MET A 173 4.69 -45.49 7.68
N ILE A 174 3.63 -45.01 8.35
CA ILE A 174 2.37 -45.76 8.51
C ILE A 174 1.59 -45.83 7.18
N THR A 175 1.66 -44.79 6.34
CA THR A 175 0.95 -44.74 5.05
C THR A 175 1.68 -45.53 3.97
N ALA A 176 3.02 -45.54 3.96
CA ALA A 176 3.80 -46.40 3.08
C ALA A 176 3.59 -47.90 3.40
N GLU A 177 3.58 -48.27 4.69
CA GLU A 177 3.33 -49.65 5.13
C GLU A 177 1.90 -50.11 4.79
N LYS A 178 0.89 -49.24 4.94
CA LYS A 178 -0.51 -49.56 4.58
C LYS A 178 -0.78 -49.54 3.07
N ALA A 179 -0.01 -48.80 2.29
CA ALA A 179 -0.14 -48.72 0.83
C ALA A 179 0.54 -49.89 0.11
N GLU A 180 1.58 -50.50 0.69
CA GLU A 180 2.09 -51.78 0.18
C GLU A 180 1.12 -52.94 0.49
N LEU A 181 0.34 -52.85 1.58
CA LEU A 181 -0.60 -53.90 1.97
C LEU A 181 -1.94 -53.86 1.22
N ASN A 182 -2.37 -52.69 0.73
CA ASN A 182 -3.62 -52.54 0.00
C ASN A 182 -3.38 -51.77 -1.30
N ALA A 183 -3.45 -52.47 -2.44
CA ALA A 183 -3.33 -51.95 -3.79
C ALA A 183 -4.50 -51.01 -4.19
N VAL A 184 -4.74 -49.96 -3.41
CA VAL A 184 -5.75 -48.94 -3.65
C VAL A 184 -5.07 -47.77 -4.35
N LYS A 185 -5.54 -47.46 -5.57
CA LYS A 185 -5.11 -46.29 -6.34
C LYS A 185 -5.27 -45.03 -5.47
N PRO A 186 -4.24 -44.18 -5.30
CA PRO A 186 -4.36 -43.02 -4.43
C PRO A 186 -5.42 -42.07 -5.00
N ALA A 187 -6.42 -41.74 -4.19
CA ALA A 187 -7.33 -40.64 -4.45
C ALA A 187 -6.50 -39.38 -4.72
N LYS A 188 -6.86 -38.60 -5.75
CA LYS A 188 -6.13 -37.37 -6.14
C LYS A 188 -5.83 -36.54 -4.89
N ALA A 189 -4.56 -36.53 -4.46
CA ALA A 189 -4.13 -35.81 -3.29
C ALA A 189 -4.61 -34.36 -3.41
N ARG A 190 -5.36 -33.90 -2.40
CA ARG A 190 -5.71 -32.49 -2.27
C ARG A 190 -4.40 -31.70 -2.37
N LYS A 191 -4.32 -30.70 -3.26
CA LYS A 191 -3.10 -29.87 -3.34
C LYS A 191 -2.93 -29.15 -2.00
N ARG A 192 -1.95 -29.59 -1.21
CA ARG A 192 -1.58 -28.98 0.07
C ARG A 192 -0.53 -27.89 -0.15
N LEU A 193 -0.51 -26.90 0.73
CA LEU A 193 0.42 -25.78 0.68
C LEU A 193 1.67 -26.14 1.48
N ASN A 194 2.84 -26.25 0.83
CA ASN A 194 4.08 -26.46 1.53
C ASN A 194 4.50 -25.13 2.19
N LEU A 195 4.36 -25.01 3.50
CA LEU A 195 4.84 -23.86 4.28
C LEU A 195 6.30 -24.01 4.74
N ARG A 196 6.90 -25.17 4.47
CA ARG A 196 8.27 -25.49 4.84
C ARG A 196 9.20 -25.30 3.64
N ASP A 197 10.27 -24.55 3.87
CA ASP A 197 11.32 -24.33 2.89
C ASP A 197 11.99 -25.67 2.53
N LYS A 198 11.96 -26.01 1.24
CA LYS A 198 12.52 -27.26 0.69
C LYS A 198 14.04 -27.34 0.84
N HIS A 199 14.69 -26.21 1.06
CA HIS A 199 16.15 -26.07 1.10
C HIS A 199 16.73 -26.08 2.51
N VAL A 200 15.90 -26.10 3.57
CA VAL A 200 16.38 -26.20 4.96
C VAL A 200 16.66 -27.66 5.31
N LYS A 201 17.94 -28.02 5.45
CA LYS A 201 18.34 -29.29 6.06
C LYS A 201 17.83 -29.35 7.50
N ASN A 202 17.22 -30.48 7.87
CA ASN A 202 16.76 -30.79 9.24
C ASN A 202 17.92 -30.74 10.22
N VAL A 203 18.21 -29.56 10.76
CA VAL A 203 19.11 -29.39 11.90
C VAL A 203 18.29 -28.71 12.99
N HIS A 204 18.03 -29.43 14.08
CA HIS A 204 17.41 -28.91 15.30
C HIS A 204 18.39 -27.94 16.00
N LEU A 205 18.60 -26.77 15.42
CA LEU A 205 19.36 -25.68 16.04
C LEU A 205 18.45 -24.90 16.99
N THR A 206 19.02 -24.52 18.14
CA THR A 206 18.38 -23.65 19.13
C THR A 206 18.11 -22.27 18.51
N ALA A 207 17.03 -21.59 18.90
CA ALA A 207 16.66 -20.27 18.34
C ALA A 207 17.81 -19.25 18.42
N SER A 208 18.61 -19.30 19.50
CA SER A 208 19.79 -18.46 19.70
C SER A 208 20.90 -18.73 18.66
N GLU A 209 21.13 -20.00 18.31
CA GLU A 209 22.14 -20.39 17.32
C GLU A 209 21.74 -19.90 15.92
N LYS A 210 20.46 -20.02 15.55
CA LYS A 210 19.93 -19.48 14.28
C LYS A 210 20.07 -17.96 14.18
N ILE A 211 19.82 -17.24 15.27
CA ILE A 211 19.98 -15.77 15.32
C ILE A 211 21.46 -15.40 15.18
N SER A 212 22.35 -16.11 15.88
CA SER A 212 23.80 -15.89 15.78
C SER A 212 24.34 -16.12 14.37
N GLU A 213 23.94 -17.23 13.73
CA GLU A 213 24.30 -17.52 12.34
C GLU A 213 23.76 -16.45 11.38
N PHE A 214 22.51 -16.04 11.54
CA PHE A 214 21.91 -14.98 10.74
C PHE A 214 22.66 -13.64 10.88
N LEU A 215 22.96 -13.23 12.13
CA LEU A 215 23.74 -12.02 12.40
C LEU A 215 25.16 -12.12 11.80
N GLY A 216 25.77 -13.30 11.82
CA GLY A 216 27.06 -13.57 11.18
C GLY A 216 26.99 -13.37 9.66
N VAL A 217 25.97 -13.92 9.00
CA VAL A 217 25.74 -13.76 7.55
C VAL A 217 25.49 -12.29 7.20
N VAL A 218 24.63 -11.61 7.95
CA VAL A 218 24.33 -10.18 7.77
C VAL A 218 25.60 -9.35 7.90
N ARG A 219 26.41 -9.60 8.93
CA ARG A 219 27.69 -8.90 9.15
C ARG A 219 28.66 -9.10 7.98
N ASN A 220 28.77 -10.32 7.46
CA ASN A 220 29.62 -10.61 6.31
C ASN A 220 29.15 -9.88 5.05
N LEU A 221 27.83 -9.77 4.87
CA LEU A 221 27.24 -9.10 3.72
C LEU A 221 27.49 -7.58 3.76
N PHE A 222 27.36 -6.95 4.93
CA PHE A 222 27.72 -5.54 5.13
C PHE A 222 29.22 -5.25 5.04
N ARG A 223 30.09 -6.26 5.09
CA ARG A 223 31.54 -6.08 4.90
C ARG A 223 31.92 -5.95 3.42
N ASN A 224 31.03 -6.34 2.50
CA ASN A 224 31.28 -6.20 1.07
C ASN A 224 30.94 -4.76 0.61
N PRO A 225 31.95 -3.94 0.24
CA PRO A 225 31.72 -2.53 -0.09
C PRO A 225 30.84 -2.33 -1.33
N ILE A 226 30.87 -3.27 -2.28
CA ILE A 226 30.02 -3.22 -3.48
C ILE A 226 28.55 -3.39 -3.10
N TYR A 227 28.26 -4.31 -2.19
CA TYR A 227 26.91 -4.56 -1.71
C TYR A 227 26.37 -3.37 -0.91
N VAL A 228 27.19 -2.82 0.00
CA VAL A 228 26.80 -1.64 0.79
C VAL A 228 26.55 -0.43 -0.10
N GLY A 229 27.44 -0.16 -1.07
CA GLY A 229 27.25 0.92 -2.03
C GLY A 229 25.96 0.76 -2.85
N ALA A 230 25.65 -0.46 -3.30
CA ALA A 230 24.42 -0.75 -4.00
C ALA A 230 23.17 -0.53 -3.13
N ILE A 231 23.20 -0.94 -1.85
CA ILE A 231 22.10 -0.70 -0.91
C ILE A 231 21.89 0.80 -0.68
N ILE A 232 22.95 1.56 -0.41
CA ILE A 232 22.85 3.00 -0.14
C ILE A 232 22.22 3.71 -1.34
N GLY A 233 22.68 3.38 -2.56
CA GLY A 233 22.09 3.90 -3.79
C GLY A 233 20.60 3.57 -3.89
N ARG A 234 20.22 2.32 -3.61
CA ARG A 234 18.81 1.88 -3.65
C ARG A 234 17.94 2.57 -2.61
N ILE A 235 18.45 2.78 -1.40
CA ILE A 235 17.74 3.51 -0.35
C ILE A 235 17.51 4.96 -0.79
N ALA A 236 18.53 5.62 -1.35
CA ALA A 236 18.42 6.98 -1.86
C ALA A 236 17.38 7.09 -2.99
N ASP A 237 17.42 6.17 -3.96
CA ASP A 237 16.47 6.11 -5.08
C ASP A 237 15.03 5.91 -4.58
N VAL A 238 14.81 4.95 -3.68
CA VAL A 238 13.48 4.66 -3.13
C VAL A 238 12.96 5.84 -2.31
N LEU A 239 13.82 6.49 -1.51
CA LEU A 239 13.44 7.66 -0.72
C LEU A 239 13.06 8.83 -1.62
N ALA A 240 13.85 9.12 -2.65
CA ALA A 240 13.56 10.18 -3.61
C ALA A 240 12.25 9.93 -4.36
N PHE A 241 12.07 8.72 -4.89
CA PHE A 241 10.87 8.34 -5.64
C PHE A 241 9.61 8.39 -4.76
N LYS A 242 9.66 7.81 -3.55
CA LYS A 242 8.53 7.81 -2.61
C LYS A 242 8.21 9.22 -2.12
N GLY A 243 9.22 10.03 -1.80
CA GLY A 243 9.05 11.43 -1.40
C GLY A 243 8.35 12.23 -2.49
N PHE A 244 8.85 12.16 -3.73
CA PHE A 244 8.22 12.81 -4.87
C PHE A 244 6.74 12.40 -5.02
N PHE A 245 6.46 11.10 -5.00
CA PHE A 245 5.11 10.57 -5.21
C PHE A 245 4.12 10.96 -4.10
N VAL A 246 4.57 11.08 -2.84
CA VAL A 246 3.72 11.51 -1.73
C VAL A 246 3.39 13.00 -1.81
N PHE A 247 4.38 13.83 -2.14
CA PHE A 247 4.20 15.29 -2.11
C PHE A 247 3.62 15.88 -3.39
N ILE A 248 3.77 15.22 -4.55
CA ILE A 248 3.32 15.77 -5.84
C ILE A 248 1.82 16.13 -5.85
N GLY A 249 0.96 15.29 -5.28
CA GLY A 249 -0.47 15.56 -5.23
C GLY A 249 -0.81 16.81 -4.43
N LYS A 250 -0.21 16.94 -3.24
CA LYS A 250 -0.43 18.10 -2.37
C LYS A 250 0.21 19.37 -2.93
N TYR A 251 1.37 19.24 -3.56
CA TYR A 251 2.03 20.34 -4.24
C TYR A 251 1.15 20.92 -5.35
N LEU A 252 0.57 20.06 -6.20
CA LEU A 252 -0.32 20.49 -7.28
C LEU A 252 -1.59 21.17 -6.77
N GLU A 253 -2.13 20.71 -5.64
CA GLU A 253 -3.28 21.32 -5.00
C GLU A 253 -2.98 22.73 -4.49
N ILE A 254 -1.89 22.90 -3.73
CA ILE A 254 -1.54 24.18 -3.10
C ILE A 254 -1.13 25.20 -4.16
N GLN A 255 -0.31 24.82 -5.13
CA GLN A 255 0.27 25.76 -6.10
C GLN A 255 -0.67 26.11 -7.24
N PHE A 256 -1.46 25.15 -7.73
CA PHE A 256 -2.32 25.35 -8.89
C PHE A 256 -3.82 25.44 -8.55
N GLY A 257 -4.20 25.28 -7.27
CA GLY A 257 -5.60 25.34 -6.84
C GLY A 257 -6.49 24.27 -7.48
N VAL A 258 -5.90 23.19 -8.00
CA VAL A 258 -6.63 22.13 -8.69
C VAL A 258 -7.28 21.22 -7.64
N PRO A 259 -8.57 20.85 -7.79
CA PRO A 259 -9.23 19.97 -6.83
C PRO A 259 -8.61 18.56 -6.83
N GLN A 260 -8.64 17.93 -5.65
CA GLN A 260 -8.00 16.64 -5.39
C GLN A 260 -8.35 15.55 -6.42
N TYR A 261 -9.64 15.40 -6.75
CA TYR A 261 -10.09 14.33 -7.65
C TYR A 261 -9.49 14.45 -9.05
N LYS A 262 -9.28 15.69 -9.58
CA LYS A 262 -8.66 15.92 -10.88
C LYS A 262 -7.17 15.55 -10.85
N ILE A 263 -6.47 15.95 -9.79
CA ILE A 263 -5.05 15.63 -9.60
C ILE A 263 -4.84 14.12 -9.60
N GLN A 264 -5.62 13.39 -8.80
CA GLN A 264 -5.52 11.92 -8.73
C GLN A 264 -5.80 11.25 -10.07
N LYS A 265 -6.76 11.77 -10.84
CA LYS A 265 -7.08 11.28 -12.19
C LYS A 265 -5.94 11.51 -13.18
N TYR A 266 -5.34 12.70 -13.19
CA TYR A 266 -4.21 13.01 -14.06
C TYR A 266 -2.96 12.23 -13.68
N LEU A 267 -2.68 12.09 -12.38
CA LEU A 267 -1.56 11.29 -11.89
C LEU A 267 -1.70 9.81 -12.26
N ALA A 268 -2.93 9.27 -12.20
CA ALA A 268 -3.20 7.91 -12.68
C ALA A 268 -2.91 7.76 -14.18
N GLY A 269 -3.42 8.69 -15.01
CA GLY A 269 -3.21 8.65 -16.46
C GLY A 269 -1.74 8.81 -16.85
N ALA A 270 -1.07 9.82 -16.31
CA ALA A 270 0.36 10.05 -16.55
C ALA A 270 1.23 8.90 -16.02
N GLY A 271 0.88 8.33 -14.86
CA GLY A 271 1.58 7.19 -14.27
C GLY A 271 1.51 5.93 -15.14
N VAL A 272 0.34 5.62 -15.72
CA VAL A 272 0.17 4.47 -16.64
C VAL A 272 1.05 4.65 -17.87
N VAL A 273 0.97 5.80 -18.52
CA VAL A 273 1.74 6.07 -19.74
C VAL A 273 3.24 6.08 -19.45
N GLY A 274 3.65 6.75 -18.38
CA GLY A 274 5.05 6.81 -17.95
C GLY A 274 5.60 5.42 -17.64
N PHE A 275 4.83 4.57 -16.95
CA PHE A 275 5.24 3.20 -16.68
C PHE A 275 5.36 2.38 -17.97
N ALA A 276 4.36 2.45 -18.86
CA ALA A 276 4.37 1.70 -20.12
C ALA A 276 5.59 2.09 -20.99
N VAL A 277 5.84 3.39 -21.15
CA VAL A 277 7.01 3.88 -21.88
C VAL A 277 8.31 3.45 -21.20
N GLY A 278 8.40 3.58 -19.88
CA GLY A 278 9.58 3.15 -19.11
C GLY A 278 9.91 1.67 -19.29
N VAL A 279 8.91 0.79 -19.21
CA VAL A 279 9.09 -0.65 -19.43
C VAL A 279 9.48 -0.95 -20.87
N MET A 280 8.82 -0.32 -21.86
CA MET A 280 9.15 -0.55 -23.27
C MET A 280 10.58 -0.10 -23.58
N VAL A 281 10.97 1.09 -23.16
CA VAL A 281 12.32 1.63 -23.36
C VAL A 281 13.34 0.78 -22.63
N GLY A 282 13.09 0.39 -21.38
CA GLY A 282 13.96 -0.49 -20.61
C GLY A 282 14.15 -1.85 -21.27
N SER A 283 13.07 -2.46 -21.76
CA SER A 283 13.09 -3.75 -22.46
C SER A 283 13.86 -3.69 -23.78
N ILE A 284 13.64 -2.63 -24.58
CA ILE A 284 14.34 -2.40 -25.84
C ILE A 284 15.83 -2.16 -25.58
N CYS A 285 16.16 -1.35 -24.58
CA CYS A 285 17.54 -1.06 -24.19
C CYS A 285 18.29 -2.33 -23.78
N MET A 286 17.70 -3.16 -22.91
CA MET A 286 18.29 -4.45 -22.51
C MET A 286 18.52 -5.37 -23.71
N LYS A 287 17.55 -5.44 -24.64
CA LYS A 287 17.66 -6.28 -25.84
C LYS A 287 18.72 -5.78 -26.81
N ARG A 288 18.85 -4.46 -26.98
CA ARG A 288 19.79 -3.84 -27.93
C ARG A 288 21.23 -3.87 -27.47
N PHE A 289 21.48 -3.69 -26.17
CA PHE A 289 22.84 -3.64 -25.63
C PHE A 289 23.36 -4.99 -25.13
N HIS A 290 22.59 -6.08 -25.29
CA HIS A 290 22.96 -7.42 -24.81
C HIS A 290 23.49 -7.41 -23.37
N LEU A 291 22.83 -6.64 -22.50
CA LEU A 291 23.20 -6.49 -21.09
C LEU A 291 22.80 -7.74 -20.28
N GLN A 292 23.32 -8.91 -20.68
CA GLN A 292 23.26 -10.12 -19.89
C GLN A 292 24.32 -10.03 -18.81
N GLY A 293 23.94 -9.51 -17.64
CA GLY A 293 24.78 -9.62 -16.46
C GLY A 293 25.14 -11.09 -16.19
N LYS A 294 26.38 -11.34 -15.76
CA LYS A 294 26.82 -12.67 -15.27
C LYS A 294 25.73 -13.26 -14.36
N PRO A 295 25.50 -14.58 -14.36
CA PRO A 295 24.48 -15.21 -13.52
C PRO A 295 24.87 -15.06 -12.04
N TYR A 296 24.56 -13.91 -11.45
CA TYR A 296 24.59 -13.73 -10.01
C TYR A 296 23.49 -14.60 -9.40
N PRO A 297 23.72 -15.18 -8.20
CA PRO A 297 22.76 -16.03 -7.54
C PRO A 297 21.39 -15.34 -7.44
N GLN A 298 20.31 -16.11 -7.66
CA GLN A 298 18.92 -15.65 -7.79
C GLN A 298 18.47 -14.66 -6.68
N GLN A 299 19.08 -14.77 -5.50
CA GLN A 299 18.94 -13.87 -4.35
C GLN A 299 19.18 -12.38 -4.69
N LEU A 300 20.20 -12.06 -5.51
CA LEU A 300 20.55 -10.68 -5.85
C LEU A 300 19.63 -10.09 -6.94
N LYS A 301 19.12 -10.95 -7.84
CA LYS A 301 18.15 -10.54 -8.87
C LYS A 301 16.80 -10.16 -8.24
N MET A 302 16.39 -10.83 -7.17
CA MET A 302 15.17 -10.48 -6.44
C MET A 302 15.28 -9.10 -5.77
N VAL A 303 16.40 -8.76 -5.13
CA VAL A 303 16.59 -7.44 -4.50
C VAL A 303 16.60 -6.31 -5.54
N LEU A 304 17.13 -6.57 -6.74
CA LEU A 304 17.16 -5.59 -7.84
C LEU A 304 15.83 -5.48 -8.61
N CYS A 305 14.99 -6.53 -8.64
CA CYS A 305 13.67 -6.53 -9.28
C CYS A 305 12.50 -6.20 -8.33
N ALA A 306 12.71 -6.07 -7.01
CA ALA A 306 11.63 -5.86 -6.04
C ALA A 306 11.02 -4.44 -6.01
N VAL A 307 11.26 -3.61 -7.04
CA VAL A 307 10.58 -2.32 -7.23
C VAL A 307 9.39 -2.50 -8.16
#